data_AF-A0A0J9EVM9-F1
#
_entry.id   AF-A0A0J9EVM9-F1
#
_cell.length_a   1.000
_cell.length_b   1.000
_cell.length_c   1.000
_cell.angle_alpha   90.00
_cell.angle_beta   90.00
_cell.angle_gamma   90.00
#
_symmetry.space_group_name_H-M   'P 1'
#
loop_
_entity.id
_entity.type
_entity.pdbx_description
1 polymer ?
#
loop_
_entity_poly.entity_id
_entity_poly.type
_entity_poly.pdbx_seq_one_letter_code
_entity_poly.pdbx_strand_id
1 'polypeptide(L)'
;ALPMEGQATGGCPLYSHPAQLSDNRDCVLCMSCLKACPNRSVQLNFRFPAADLLENHQGFPAEIALLLLLFGGIFIHHSQKVLSLVGLGDLPLDSEHLLLSLPIVIGLLSIPAIVTYGVHKLAQAFDAEMPDYATVIYAYLPMVLAVNLVHYIPAAIGEAGQLLPVTARTFGYSGIGLFTLTWSEDVAVFLQGVTLLSILVFSLFPLLKITRRPWLNNLPHIGLMIVLVGVCFRLMV
;
A
#
# COMPACT_ATOMS: atom_id res chain seq x y z
N ALA A 1 8.56 -41.95 -8.34
CA ALA A 1 7.77 -40.72 -8.53
C ALA A 1 6.38 -40.93 -7.96
N LEU A 2 5.82 -39.96 -7.23
CA LEU A 2 4.37 -39.96 -7.00
C LEU A 2 3.68 -39.86 -8.36
N PRO A 3 2.45 -40.37 -8.53
CA PRO A 3 1.74 -40.35 -9.82
C PRO A 3 1.52 -38.94 -10.41
N MET A 4 1.84 -37.89 -9.65
CA MET A 4 1.65 -36.49 -10.03
C MET A 4 2.95 -35.74 -10.42
N GLU A 5 4.10 -36.41 -10.45
CA GLU A 5 5.41 -35.81 -10.77
C GLU A 5 5.80 -36.01 -12.24
N GLY A 6 6.51 -35.02 -12.81
CA GLY A 6 6.96 -35.10 -14.21
C GLY A 6 5.83 -35.01 -15.23
N GLN A 7 4.72 -34.35 -14.88
CA GLN A 7 3.59 -34.16 -15.79
C GLN A 7 3.97 -33.23 -16.95
N ALA A 8 3.45 -33.51 -18.13
CA ALA A 8 3.50 -32.56 -19.24
C ALA A 8 2.72 -31.30 -18.86
N THR A 9 3.41 -30.17 -18.74
CA THR A 9 2.82 -28.85 -18.50
C THR A 9 3.37 -27.86 -19.52
N GLY A 10 2.71 -26.71 -19.68
CA GLY A 10 3.24 -25.60 -20.47
C GLY A 10 4.39 -24.83 -19.79
N GLY A 11 4.92 -25.32 -18.67
CA GLY A 11 5.92 -24.60 -17.86
C GLY A 11 5.29 -23.48 -17.01
N CYS A 12 6.11 -22.52 -16.57
CA CYS A 12 5.63 -21.35 -15.85
C CYS A 12 4.89 -20.41 -16.82
N PRO A 13 3.65 -19.96 -16.53
CA PRO A 13 2.92 -19.04 -17.40
C PRO A 13 3.59 -17.67 -17.52
N LEU A 14 4.46 -17.29 -16.58
CA LEU A 14 5.27 -16.06 -16.65
C LEU A 14 6.67 -16.30 -17.24
N TYR A 15 6.90 -17.49 -17.82
CA TYR A 15 8.19 -17.86 -18.42
C TYR A 15 9.39 -17.82 -17.44
N SER A 16 9.12 -17.84 -16.14
CA SER A 16 10.14 -17.88 -15.08
C SER A 16 10.59 -19.32 -14.78
N HIS A 17 11.83 -19.48 -14.31
CA HIS A 17 12.35 -20.76 -13.83
C HIS A 17 12.57 -20.70 -12.30
N PRO A 18 12.10 -21.68 -11.50
CA PRO A 18 12.20 -21.62 -10.03
C PRO A 18 13.61 -21.37 -9.50
N ALA A 19 14.64 -21.97 -10.12
CA ALA A 19 16.03 -21.77 -9.70
C ALA A 19 16.59 -20.37 -9.99
N GLN A 20 15.87 -19.54 -10.76
CA GLN A 20 16.26 -18.17 -11.10
C GLN A 20 15.42 -17.13 -10.34
N LEU A 21 14.45 -17.55 -9.53
CA LEU A 21 13.63 -16.65 -8.72
C LEU A 21 14.44 -16.14 -7.53
N SER A 22 14.78 -14.84 -7.53
CA SER A 22 15.37 -14.13 -6.38
C SER A 22 14.30 -13.68 -5.37
N ASP A 23 13.09 -13.43 -5.87
CA ASP A 23 11.94 -12.92 -5.13
C ASP A 23 10.64 -13.52 -5.70
N ASN A 24 9.53 -13.25 -5.02
CA ASN A 24 8.23 -13.80 -5.38
C ASN A 24 7.38 -12.87 -6.26
N ARG A 25 7.94 -11.80 -6.85
CA ARG A 25 7.15 -10.79 -7.58
C ARG A 25 6.41 -11.36 -8.80
N ASP A 26 7.06 -12.29 -9.50
CA ASP A 26 6.55 -12.93 -10.72
C ASP A 26 5.88 -14.30 -10.44
N CYS A 27 5.90 -14.78 -9.20
CA CYS A 27 5.32 -16.07 -8.86
C CYS A 27 3.80 -15.96 -8.65
N VAL A 28 3.01 -16.36 -9.64
CA VAL A 28 1.53 -16.41 -9.54
C VAL A 28 0.98 -17.63 -8.82
N LEU A 29 1.83 -18.41 -8.14
CA LEU A 29 1.45 -19.60 -7.37
C LEU A 29 0.54 -20.57 -8.15
N CYS A 30 0.85 -20.84 -9.42
CA CYS A 30 0.10 -21.80 -10.24
C CYS A 30 0.52 -23.27 -10.03
N MET A 31 1.67 -23.49 -9.36
CA MET A 31 2.32 -24.79 -9.12
C MET A 31 2.63 -25.62 -10.37
N SER A 32 2.64 -25.03 -11.57
CA SER A 32 3.01 -25.74 -12.82
C SER A 32 4.43 -26.30 -12.76
N CYS A 33 5.37 -25.50 -12.26
CA CYS A 33 6.77 -25.91 -12.07
C CYS A 33 6.93 -27.12 -11.13
N LEU A 34 6.10 -27.24 -10.10
CA LEU A 34 6.13 -28.36 -9.15
C LEU A 34 5.60 -29.65 -9.80
N LYS A 35 4.53 -29.57 -10.59
CA LYS A 35 3.97 -30.71 -11.36
C LYS A 35 4.91 -31.18 -12.46
N ALA A 36 5.57 -30.23 -13.13
CA ALA A 36 6.47 -30.50 -14.24
C ALA A 36 7.79 -31.17 -13.80
N CYS A 37 8.23 -30.96 -12.55
CA CYS A 37 9.55 -31.40 -12.11
C CYS A 37 9.58 -32.92 -11.88
N PRO A 38 10.37 -33.70 -12.66
CA PRO A 38 10.45 -35.16 -12.46
C PRO A 38 11.28 -35.53 -11.23
N ASN A 39 12.15 -34.63 -10.77
CA ASN A 39 13.15 -34.89 -9.73
C ASN A 39 12.82 -34.24 -8.38
N ARG A 40 11.62 -33.67 -8.21
CA ARG A 40 11.20 -32.96 -6.98
C ARG A 40 12.18 -31.87 -6.52
N SER A 41 12.87 -31.23 -7.45
CA SER A 41 13.85 -30.19 -7.15
C SER A 41 13.18 -28.88 -6.74
N VAL A 42 11.91 -28.69 -7.10
CA VAL A 42 11.13 -27.50 -6.72
C VAL A 42 10.44 -27.75 -5.39
N GLN A 43 10.61 -26.82 -4.45
CA GLN A 43 9.97 -26.84 -3.14
C GLN A 43 9.22 -25.54 -2.91
N LEU A 44 8.02 -25.64 -2.34
CA LEU A 44 7.28 -24.48 -1.88
C LEU A 44 7.64 -24.22 -0.43
N ASN A 45 8.36 -23.13 -0.20
CA ASN A 45 8.79 -22.72 1.13
C ASN A 45 8.00 -21.49 1.58
N PHE A 46 7.58 -21.49 2.84
CA PHE A 46 7.03 -20.27 3.44
C PHE A 46 8.15 -19.25 3.61
N ARG A 47 7.95 -18.07 3.03
CA ARG A 47 8.83 -16.92 3.23
C ARG A 47 8.18 -15.98 4.24
N PHE A 48 8.96 -15.48 5.19
CA PHE A 48 8.45 -14.53 6.16
C PHE A 48 7.92 -13.28 5.43
N PRO A 49 6.76 -12.72 5.82
CA PRO A 49 6.25 -11.50 5.21
C PRO A 49 7.31 -10.40 5.19
N ALA A 50 7.40 -9.67 4.08
CA ALA A 50 8.40 -8.62 3.84
C ALA A 50 9.87 -9.06 3.82
N ALA A 51 10.21 -10.35 3.78
CA ALA A 51 11.62 -10.78 3.63
C ALA A 51 12.26 -10.22 2.34
N ASP A 52 11.51 -10.23 1.22
CA ASP A 52 11.94 -9.68 -0.07
C ASP A 52 12.28 -8.19 0.03
N LEU A 53 11.61 -7.47 0.95
CA LEU A 53 11.86 -6.06 1.21
C LEU A 53 13.10 -5.83 2.08
N LEU A 54 13.38 -6.72 3.03
CA LEU A 54 14.37 -6.48 4.09
C LEU A 54 15.76 -7.04 3.78
N GLU A 55 15.89 -7.98 2.86
CA GLU A 55 17.15 -8.71 2.63
C GLU A 55 17.83 -8.34 1.30
N ASN A 56 17.10 -8.41 0.18
CA ASN A 56 17.66 -8.24 -1.17
C ASN A 56 16.73 -7.40 -2.07
N HIS A 57 16.16 -6.34 -1.50
CA HIS A 57 15.23 -5.50 -2.23
C HIS A 57 15.94 -4.69 -3.32
N GLN A 58 15.39 -4.72 -4.52
CA GLN A 58 15.77 -3.87 -5.64
C GLN A 58 14.57 -3.04 -6.05
N GLY A 59 14.74 -1.72 -6.06
CA GLY A 59 13.66 -0.80 -6.39
C GLY A 59 13.19 -1.00 -7.83
N PHE A 60 11.92 -1.35 -8.00
CA PHE A 60 11.29 -1.45 -9.31
C PHE A 60 10.43 -0.20 -9.60
N PRO A 61 10.64 0.51 -10.72
CA PRO A 61 9.95 1.77 -10.99
C PRO A 61 8.42 1.67 -10.97
N ALA A 62 7.85 0.56 -11.46
CA ALA A 62 6.39 0.38 -11.48
C ALA A 62 5.82 0.16 -10.07
N GLU A 63 6.53 -0.55 -9.19
CA GLU A 63 6.16 -0.71 -7.78
C GLU A 63 6.19 0.64 -7.05
N ILE A 64 7.22 1.45 -7.30
CA ILE A 64 7.34 2.80 -6.72
C ILE A 64 6.21 3.70 -7.23
N ALA A 65 5.93 3.67 -8.53
CA ALA A 65 4.83 4.44 -9.12
C ALA A 65 3.48 4.02 -8.52
N LEU A 66 3.24 2.72 -8.35
CA LEU A 66 2.03 2.21 -7.71
C LEU A 66 1.94 2.64 -6.25
N LEU A 67 3.03 2.55 -5.48
CA LEU A 67 3.09 3.00 -4.09
C LEU A 67 2.73 4.49 -3.98
N LEU A 68 3.33 5.33 -4.81
CA LEU A 68 3.07 6.78 -4.82
C LEU A 68 1.66 7.10 -5.33
N LEU A 69 1.15 6.35 -6.30
CA LEU A 69 -0.22 6.49 -6.81
C LEU A 69 -1.25 6.16 -5.73
N LEU A 70 -1.09 5.02 -5.04
CA LEU A 70 -1.97 4.60 -3.95
C LEU A 70 -1.90 5.57 -2.77
N PHE A 71 -0.75 6.20 -2.54
CA PHE A 71 -0.65 7.24 -1.52
C PHE A 71 -1.33 8.54 -1.98
N GLY A 72 -1.09 8.96 -3.22
CA GLY A 72 -1.65 10.18 -3.80
C GLY A 72 -3.17 10.11 -3.95
N GLY A 73 -3.72 8.92 -4.18
CA GLY A 73 -5.16 8.67 -4.23
C GLY A 73 -5.90 9.14 -2.97
N ILE A 74 -5.26 9.08 -1.80
CA ILE A 74 -5.83 9.56 -0.54
C ILE A 74 -6.05 11.07 -0.57
N PHE A 75 -5.12 11.83 -1.16
CA PHE A 75 -5.25 13.27 -1.32
C PHE A 75 -6.32 13.65 -2.33
N ILE A 76 -6.58 12.79 -3.33
CA ILE A 76 -7.70 12.95 -4.26
C ILE A 76 -9.03 12.69 -3.55
N HIS A 77 -9.15 11.58 -2.81
CA HIS A 77 -10.37 11.24 -2.06
C HIS A 77 -10.76 12.32 -1.04
N HIS A 78 -9.77 12.99 -0.45
CA HIS A 78 -9.98 14.10 0.49
C HIS A 78 -9.65 15.48 -0.10
N SER A 79 -9.74 15.61 -1.43
CA SER A 79 -9.33 16.82 -2.18
C SER A 79 -9.95 18.11 -1.66
N GLN A 80 -11.25 18.10 -1.33
CA GLN A 80 -11.98 19.23 -0.76
C GLN A 80 -11.34 19.73 0.55
N LYS A 81 -11.06 18.82 1.49
CA LYS A 81 -10.38 19.14 2.75
C LYS A 81 -8.96 19.64 2.48
N VAL A 82 -8.21 18.98 1.60
CA VAL A 82 -6.84 19.38 1.25
C VAL A 82 -6.79 20.78 0.63
N LEU A 83 -7.68 21.08 -0.32
CA LEU A 83 -7.75 22.39 -0.99
C LEU A 83 -8.21 23.49 -0.04
N SER A 84 -9.13 23.19 0.89
CA SER A 84 -9.56 24.17 1.89
C SER A 84 -8.43 24.66 2.80
N LEU A 85 -7.39 23.85 3.03
CA LEU A 85 -6.18 24.25 3.77
C LEU A 85 -5.39 25.36 3.06
N VAL A 86 -5.52 25.45 1.73
CA VAL A 86 -4.85 26.44 0.87
C VAL A 86 -5.82 27.57 0.46
N GLY A 87 -7.06 27.55 0.96
CA GLY A 87 -8.10 28.54 0.61
C GLY A 87 -8.74 28.30 -0.77
N LEU A 88 -8.60 27.10 -1.34
CA LEU A 88 -9.11 26.73 -2.67
C LEU A 88 -10.24 25.68 -2.59
N GLY A 89 -10.93 25.59 -1.45
CA GLY A 89 -11.93 24.54 -1.19
C GLY A 89 -13.08 24.51 -2.19
N ASP A 90 -13.56 25.67 -2.65
CA ASP A 90 -14.76 25.77 -3.49
C ASP A 90 -14.51 25.50 -4.98
N LEU A 91 -13.30 25.06 -5.36
CA LEU A 91 -13.01 24.77 -6.76
C LEU A 91 -13.76 23.50 -7.22
N PRO A 92 -14.51 23.58 -8.35
CA PRO A 92 -15.16 22.41 -8.91
C PRO A 92 -14.11 21.46 -9.49
N LEU A 93 -14.05 20.25 -8.93
CA LEU A 93 -13.25 19.14 -9.46
C LEU A 93 -14.18 18.15 -10.16
N ASP A 94 -14.63 18.53 -11.35
CA ASP A 94 -15.49 17.71 -12.19
C ASP A 94 -14.94 17.59 -13.62
N SER A 95 -15.61 16.77 -14.42
CA SER A 95 -15.29 16.55 -15.82
C SER A 95 -15.62 17.76 -16.70
N GLU A 96 -16.56 18.61 -16.27
CA GLU A 96 -16.97 19.81 -16.99
C GLU A 96 -15.87 20.88 -16.99
N HIS A 97 -15.09 20.96 -15.91
CA HIS A 97 -13.98 21.90 -15.76
C HIS A 97 -12.61 21.24 -15.97
N LEU A 98 -12.50 20.34 -16.96
CA LEU A 98 -11.32 19.49 -17.19
C LEU A 98 -9.98 20.25 -17.21
N LEU A 99 -9.92 21.41 -17.88
CA LEU A 99 -8.69 22.22 -17.98
C LEU A 99 -8.22 22.76 -16.63
N LEU A 100 -9.15 23.01 -15.71
CA LEU A 100 -8.87 23.46 -14.35
C LEU A 100 -8.61 22.27 -13.41
N SER A 101 -9.42 21.21 -13.52
CA SER A 101 -9.36 20.06 -12.62
C SER A 101 -8.13 19.19 -12.88
N LEU A 102 -7.68 19.05 -14.13
CA LEU A 102 -6.52 18.23 -14.49
C LEU A 102 -5.22 18.63 -13.76
N PRO A 103 -4.74 19.89 -13.79
CA PRO A 103 -3.52 20.27 -13.09
C PRO A 103 -3.67 20.14 -11.56
N ILE A 104 -4.86 20.37 -11.00
CA ILE A 104 -5.12 20.21 -9.57
C ILE A 104 -5.02 18.74 -9.16
N VAL A 105 -5.65 17.84 -9.91
CA VAL A 105 -5.60 16.40 -9.66
C VAL A 105 -4.17 15.87 -9.80
N ILE A 106 -3.44 16.27 -10.84
CA ILE A 106 -2.03 15.92 -11.01
C ILE A 106 -1.21 16.43 -9.82
N GLY A 107 -1.46 17.66 -9.37
CA GLY A 107 -0.82 18.25 -8.20
C GLY A 107 -1.07 17.42 -6.93
N LEU A 108 -2.33 17.14 -6.62
CA LEU A 108 -2.75 16.33 -5.47
C LEU A 108 -2.13 14.92 -5.49
N LEU A 109 -2.16 14.26 -6.64
CA LEU A 109 -1.59 12.93 -6.84
C LEU A 109 -0.06 12.93 -6.64
N SER A 110 0.60 14.03 -7.01
CA SER A 110 2.04 14.19 -6.91
C SER A 110 2.52 14.62 -5.52
N ILE A 111 1.62 15.02 -4.60
CA ILE A 111 1.99 15.48 -3.25
C ILE A 111 2.94 14.49 -2.56
N PRO A 112 2.60 13.19 -2.42
CA PRO A 112 3.48 12.22 -1.78
C PRO A 112 4.85 12.15 -2.43
N ALA A 113 4.90 12.08 -3.76
CA ALA A 113 6.15 11.97 -4.51
C ALA A 113 7.05 13.20 -4.28
N ILE A 114 6.47 14.40 -4.28
CA ILE A 114 7.20 15.65 -4.05
C ILE A 114 7.74 15.69 -2.62
N VAL A 115 6.92 15.40 -1.61
CA VAL A 115 7.35 15.51 -0.21
C VAL A 115 8.37 14.43 0.16
N THR A 116 8.18 13.17 -0.26
CA THR A 116 9.11 12.08 0.05
C THR A 116 10.45 12.27 -0.66
N TYR A 117 10.43 12.69 -1.93
CA TYR A 117 11.65 12.98 -2.69
C TYR A 117 12.38 14.21 -2.14
N GLY A 118 11.66 15.29 -1.82
CA GLY A 118 12.23 16.49 -1.22
C GLY A 118 12.91 16.22 0.13
N VAL A 119 12.24 15.47 1.00
CA VAL A 119 12.80 15.03 2.29
C VAL A 119 14.00 14.10 2.09
N HIS A 120 13.95 13.23 1.09
CA HIS A 120 15.08 12.37 0.78
C HIS A 120 16.32 13.18 0.33
N LYS A 121 16.13 14.22 -0.49
CA LYS A 121 17.22 15.14 -0.86
C LYS A 121 17.76 15.92 0.32
N LEU A 122 16.90 16.34 1.24
CA LEU A 122 17.32 16.94 2.51
C LEU A 122 18.13 15.94 3.35
N ALA A 123 17.70 14.67 3.42
CA ALA A 123 18.43 13.63 4.14
C ALA A 123 19.81 13.35 3.53
N GLN A 124 19.91 13.31 2.19
CA GLN A 124 21.19 13.21 1.47
C GLN A 124 22.11 14.41 1.73
N ALA A 125 21.55 15.61 1.94
CA ALA A 125 22.34 16.79 2.26
C ALA A 125 22.98 16.73 3.67
N PHE A 126 22.31 16.07 4.62
CA PHE A 126 22.87 15.80 5.95
C PHE A 126 23.76 14.56 5.99
N ASP A 127 23.50 13.60 5.12
CA ASP A 127 24.20 12.31 5.07
C ASP A 127 24.39 11.85 3.61
N ALA A 128 25.58 12.12 3.06
CA ALA A 128 25.90 11.79 1.67
C ALA A 128 25.94 10.28 1.39
N GLU A 129 26.03 9.43 2.43
CA GLU A 129 26.03 7.97 2.28
C GLU A 129 24.61 7.37 2.35
N MET A 130 23.58 8.21 2.39
CA MET A 130 22.19 7.75 2.36
C MET A 130 21.91 6.99 1.05
N PRO A 131 21.27 5.80 1.09
CA PRO A 131 20.98 5.03 -0.12
C PRO A 131 20.07 5.76 -1.10
N ASP A 132 19.96 5.24 -2.31
CA ASP A 132 19.10 5.83 -3.34
C ASP A 132 17.63 5.89 -2.92
N TYR A 133 16.94 6.94 -3.39
CA TYR A 133 15.50 7.16 -3.16
C TYR A 133 14.68 5.93 -3.53
N ALA A 134 15.04 5.27 -4.63
CA ALA A 134 14.35 4.07 -5.13
C ALA A 134 14.37 2.92 -4.11
N THR A 135 15.36 2.86 -3.22
CA THR A 135 15.42 1.85 -2.16
C THR A 135 14.72 2.36 -0.90
N VAL A 136 14.95 3.62 -0.52
CA VAL A 136 14.43 4.21 0.72
C VAL A 136 12.91 4.39 0.70
N ILE A 137 12.29 4.64 -0.46
CA ILE A 137 10.85 4.88 -0.57
C ILE A 137 10.00 3.71 -0.06
N TYR A 138 10.52 2.48 -0.13
CA TYR A 138 9.80 1.32 0.37
C TYR A 138 9.69 1.28 1.90
N ALA A 139 10.46 2.09 2.63
CA ALA A 139 10.24 2.30 4.05
C ALA A 139 8.86 2.92 4.36
N TYR A 140 8.24 3.60 3.38
CA TYR A 140 6.89 4.12 3.46
C TYR A 140 5.81 3.09 3.08
N LEU A 141 6.16 1.87 2.69
CA LEU A 141 5.17 0.86 2.30
C LEU A 141 4.16 0.54 3.42
N PRO A 142 4.55 0.32 4.69
CA PRO A 142 3.58 0.15 5.78
C PRO A 142 2.73 1.41 5.96
N MET A 143 3.30 2.57 5.65
CA MET A 143 2.60 3.84 5.67
C MET A 143 1.47 3.92 4.64
N VAL A 144 1.78 3.64 3.38
CA VAL A 144 0.77 3.66 2.32
C VAL A 144 -0.33 2.65 2.59
N LEU A 145 0.01 1.45 3.10
CA LEU A 145 -0.96 0.43 3.47
C LEU A 145 -1.92 0.93 4.55
N ALA A 146 -1.41 1.45 5.67
CA ALA A 146 -2.28 1.84 6.78
C ALA A 146 -3.09 3.10 6.48
N VAL A 147 -2.57 4.07 5.72
CA VAL A 147 -3.37 5.23 5.27
C VAL A 147 -4.53 4.77 4.37
N ASN A 148 -4.29 3.85 3.44
CA ASN A 148 -5.37 3.27 2.62
C ASN A 148 -6.36 2.47 3.47
N LEU A 149 -5.89 1.69 4.43
CA LEU A 149 -6.77 0.96 5.34
C LEU A 149 -7.66 1.91 6.14
N VAL A 150 -7.09 2.98 6.70
CA VAL A 150 -7.83 4.03 7.43
C VAL A 150 -8.94 4.65 6.58
N HIS A 151 -8.70 4.87 5.28
CA HIS A 151 -9.72 5.38 4.37
C HIS A 151 -10.91 4.41 4.20
N TYR A 152 -10.65 3.10 4.13
CA TYR A 152 -11.69 2.10 3.88
C TYR A 152 -12.32 1.50 5.15
N ILE A 153 -11.76 1.74 6.35
CA ILE A 153 -12.28 1.22 7.62
C ILE A 153 -13.77 1.55 7.84
N PRO A 154 -14.25 2.81 7.68
CA PRO A 154 -15.66 3.12 7.91
C PRO A 154 -16.60 2.32 7.01
N ALA A 155 -16.28 2.22 5.72
CA ALA A 155 -17.05 1.42 4.78
C ALA A 155 -17.00 -0.08 5.13
N ALA A 156 -15.81 -0.61 5.48
CA ALA A 156 -15.67 -2.01 5.87
C ALA A 156 -16.50 -2.36 7.12
N ILE A 157 -16.57 -1.45 8.10
CA ILE A 157 -17.27 -1.70 9.36
C ILE A 157 -18.79 -1.45 9.25
N GLY A 158 -19.19 -0.43 8.49
CA GLY A 158 -20.58 -0.07 8.30
C GLY A 158 -21.30 -0.96 7.28
N GLU A 159 -20.60 -1.42 6.25
CA GLU A 159 -21.24 -2.04 5.07
C GLU A 159 -20.90 -3.53 4.88
N ALA A 160 -19.76 -4.05 5.36
CA ALA A 160 -19.37 -5.44 5.05
C ALA A 160 -20.36 -6.49 5.56
N GLY A 161 -21.05 -6.20 6.66
CA GLY A 161 -22.11 -7.04 7.21
C GLY A 161 -23.40 -7.10 6.38
N GLN A 162 -23.57 -6.23 5.38
CA GLN A 162 -24.79 -6.13 4.58
C GLN A 162 -24.79 -7.06 3.35
N LEU A 163 -23.74 -7.86 3.14
CA LEU A 163 -23.63 -8.73 1.98
C LEU A 163 -24.82 -9.68 1.83
N LEU A 164 -25.23 -10.36 2.91
CA LEU A 164 -26.36 -11.30 2.90
C LEU A 164 -27.71 -10.60 2.72
N PRO A 165 -28.05 -9.53 3.49
CA PRO A 165 -29.26 -8.74 3.26
C PRO A 165 -29.38 -8.18 1.85
N VAL A 166 -28.32 -7.58 1.31
CA VAL A 166 -28.32 -6.98 -0.03
C VAL A 166 -28.52 -8.06 -1.09
N THR A 167 -27.79 -9.18 -0.98
CA THR A 167 -27.95 -10.32 -1.90
C THR A 167 -29.38 -10.85 -1.87
N ALA A 168 -29.97 -11.03 -0.70
CA ALA A 168 -31.34 -11.52 -0.55
C ALA A 168 -32.37 -10.59 -1.20
N ARG A 169 -32.21 -9.26 -1.03
CA ARG A 169 -33.04 -8.25 -1.69
C ARG A 169 -32.92 -8.28 -3.21
N THR A 170 -31.72 -8.52 -3.74
CA THR A 170 -31.51 -8.69 -5.18
C THR A 170 -32.30 -9.86 -5.76
N PHE A 171 -32.49 -10.94 -4.98
CA PHE A 171 -33.31 -12.10 -5.37
C PHE A 171 -34.80 -11.97 -5.00
N GLY A 172 -35.27 -10.81 -4.56
CA GLY A 172 -36.67 -10.55 -4.23
C GLY A 172 -37.11 -11.01 -2.83
N TYR A 173 -36.18 -11.43 -1.97
CA TYR A 173 -36.44 -11.72 -0.56
C TYR A 173 -36.31 -10.43 0.28
N SER A 174 -36.92 -10.38 1.47
CA SER A 174 -36.89 -9.19 2.32
C SER A 174 -35.48 -8.83 2.84
N GLY A 175 -34.63 -9.85 3.04
CA GLY A 175 -33.31 -9.70 3.67
C GLY A 175 -33.36 -9.34 5.15
N ILE A 176 -34.54 -9.33 5.77
CA ILE A 176 -34.75 -9.00 7.19
C ILE A 176 -34.41 -10.22 8.05
N GLY A 177 -33.66 -10.02 9.13
CA GLY A 177 -33.26 -11.10 10.05
C GLY A 177 -32.11 -11.98 9.56
N LEU A 178 -31.54 -11.67 8.39
CA LEU A 178 -30.28 -12.27 7.97
C LEU A 178 -29.12 -11.73 8.80
N PHE A 179 -28.07 -12.55 8.94
CA PHE A 179 -26.88 -12.18 9.70
C PHE A 179 -26.27 -10.88 9.18
N THR A 180 -26.14 -9.90 10.08
CA THR A 180 -25.48 -8.62 9.83
C THR A 180 -24.35 -8.42 10.82
N LEU A 181 -23.15 -8.16 10.30
CA LEU A 181 -21.97 -7.85 11.10
C LEU A 181 -21.53 -6.42 10.80
N THR A 182 -22.17 -5.46 11.47
CA THR A 182 -21.89 -4.03 11.36
C THR A 182 -21.62 -3.47 12.75
N TRP A 183 -20.62 -2.61 12.89
CA TRP A 183 -20.35 -1.92 14.16
C TRP A 183 -20.67 -0.43 14.06
N SER A 184 -20.61 0.28 15.20
CA SER A 184 -20.86 1.71 15.25
C SER A 184 -19.71 2.52 14.63
N GLU A 185 -20.02 3.74 14.21
CA GLU A 185 -19.03 4.71 13.71
C GLU A 185 -17.90 4.99 14.72
N ASP A 186 -18.20 4.96 16.02
CA ASP A 186 -17.18 5.14 17.07
C ASP A 186 -16.10 4.05 17.02
N VAL A 187 -16.47 2.81 16.67
CA VAL A 187 -15.52 1.70 16.50
C VAL A 187 -14.66 1.94 15.25
N ALA A 188 -15.24 2.50 14.19
CA ALA A 188 -14.49 2.86 12.99
C ALA A 188 -13.47 3.96 13.28
N VAL A 189 -13.87 5.06 13.93
CA VAL A 189 -12.98 6.15 14.35
C VAL A 189 -11.85 5.64 15.24
N PHE A 190 -12.16 4.77 16.21
CA PHE A 190 -11.14 4.15 17.06
C PHE A 190 -10.13 3.31 16.25
N LEU A 191 -10.62 2.45 15.35
CA LEU A 191 -9.76 1.61 14.52
C LEU A 191 -8.94 2.42 13.51
N GLN A 192 -9.49 3.51 12.97
CA GLN A 192 -8.74 4.46 12.14
C GLN A 192 -7.57 5.06 12.93
N GLY A 193 -7.82 5.56 14.14
CA GLY A 193 -6.78 6.11 15.01
C GLY A 193 -5.68 5.09 15.36
N VAL A 194 -6.06 3.89 15.79
CA VAL A 194 -5.11 2.81 16.12
C VAL A 194 -4.28 2.41 14.90
N THR A 195 -4.92 2.23 13.75
CA THR A 195 -4.25 1.85 12.51
C THR A 195 -3.22 2.91 12.10
N LEU A 196 -3.62 4.18 12.14
CA LEU A 196 -2.74 5.28 11.75
C LEU A 196 -1.57 5.48 12.73
N LEU A 197 -1.76 5.27 14.04
CA LEU A 197 -0.68 5.37 15.03
C LEU A 197 0.30 4.19 14.95
N SER A 198 -0.19 2.98 14.66
CA SER A 198 0.65 1.77 14.54
C SER A 198 1.75 1.92 13.49
N ILE A 199 1.50 2.76 12.49
CA ILE A 199 2.36 3.04 11.34
C ILE A 199 3.72 3.61 11.71
N LEU A 200 3.80 4.37 12.80
CA LEU A 200 5.04 5.00 13.25
C LEU A 200 6.02 3.93 13.71
N VAL A 201 5.51 2.87 14.34
CA VAL A 201 6.31 1.72 14.77
C VAL A 201 6.68 0.86 13.56
N PHE A 202 5.70 0.53 12.72
CA PHE A 202 5.90 -0.39 11.60
C PHE A 202 6.71 0.19 10.44
N SER A 203 6.74 1.52 10.25
CA SER A 203 7.55 2.17 9.20
C SER A 203 8.97 2.51 9.67
N LEU A 204 9.18 2.68 10.99
CA LEU A 204 10.51 2.97 11.54
C LEU A 204 11.46 1.78 11.37
N PHE A 205 10.97 0.56 11.62
CA PHE A 205 11.77 -0.66 11.46
C PHE A 205 12.34 -0.85 10.04
N PRO A 206 11.53 -0.84 8.95
CA PRO A 206 12.06 -0.96 7.60
C PRO A 206 12.91 0.24 7.21
N LEU A 207 12.61 1.46 7.67
CA LEU A 207 13.46 2.63 7.43
C LEU A 207 14.90 2.40 7.93
N LEU A 208 15.06 1.99 9.19
CA LEU A 208 16.38 1.75 9.76
C LEU A 208 17.07 0.54 9.11
N LYS A 209 16.32 -0.51 8.79
CA LYS A 209 16.87 -1.73 8.19
C LYS A 209 17.30 -1.55 6.73
N ILE A 210 16.53 -0.78 5.95
CA ILE A 210 16.82 -0.46 4.55
C ILE A 210 17.98 0.53 4.46
N THR A 211 17.94 1.60 5.25
CA THR A 211 18.98 2.64 5.19
C THR A 211 20.30 2.17 5.80
N ARG A 212 20.26 1.28 6.81
CA ARG A 212 21.43 0.88 7.62
C ARG A 212 22.18 2.08 8.21
N ARG A 213 21.47 3.20 8.41
CA ARG A 213 21.98 4.44 9.02
C ARG A 213 21.43 4.58 10.45
N PRO A 214 22.14 5.28 11.35
CA PRO A 214 21.62 5.55 12.70
C PRO A 214 20.32 6.38 12.65
N TRP A 215 19.55 6.34 13.73
CA TRP A 215 18.24 7.00 13.79
C TRP A 215 18.32 8.53 13.60
N LEU A 216 19.42 9.18 14.02
CA LEU A 216 19.63 10.61 13.85
C LEU A 216 19.66 11.03 12.37
N ASN A 217 20.31 10.24 11.53
CA ASN A 217 20.42 10.52 10.09
C ASN A 217 19.08 10.32 9.37
N ASN A 218 18.21 9.50 9.96
CA ASN A 218 16.86 9.26 9.48
C ASN A 218 15.83 10.28 10.01
N LEU A 219 16.22 11.27 10.82
CA LEU A 219 15.31 12.28 11.38
C LEU A 219 14.46 13.01 10.32
N PRO A 220 14.97 13.36 9.12
CA PRO A 220 14.12 13.96 8.09
C PRO A 220 12.96 13.04 7.67
N HIS A 221 13.23 11.75 7.47
CA HIS A 221 12.22 10.75 7.11
C HIS A 221 11.25 10.48 8.26
N ILE A 222 11.76 10.36 9.49
CA ILE A 222 10.93 10.15 10.69
C ILE A 222 10.01 11.37 10.91
N GLY A 223 10.55 12.58 10.78
CA GLY A 223 9.78 13.82 10.87
C GLY A 223 8.67 13.89 9.82
N LEU A 224 8.97 13.51 8.57
CA LEU A 224 7.97 13.44 7.52
C LEU A 224 6.87 12.42 7.82
N MET A 225 7.22 11.21 8.29
CA MET A 225 6.23 10.20 8.68
C MET A 225 5.30 10.71 9.79
N ILE A 226 5.84 11.41 10.81
CA ILE A 226 5.05 12.01 11.88
C ILE A 226 4.10 13.10 11.34
N VAL A 227 4.61 14.00 10.50
CA VAL A 227 3.81 15.06 9.89
C VAL A 227 2.69 14.46 9.03
N LEU A 228 3.01 13.48 8.19
CA LEU A 228 2.03 12.81 7.33
C LEU A 228 0.97 12.07 8.14
N VAL A 229 1.33 11.45 9.28
CA VAL A 229 0.36 10.87 10.22
C VAL A 229 -0.57 11.95 10.77
N GLY A 230 -0.04 13.09 11.21
CA GLY A 230 -0.87 14.20 11.71
C GLY A 230 -1.82 14.76 10.65
N VAL A 231 -1.34 14.89 9.41
CA VAL A 231 -2.16 15.33 8.26
C VAL A 231 -3.24 14.29 7.96
N CYS A 232 -2.89 13.01 7.86
CA CYS A 232 -3.85 11.93 7.60
C CYS A 232 -4.90 11.82 8.70
N PHE A 233 -4.52 12.04 9.96
CA PHE A 233 -5.44 12.07 11.09
C PHE A 233 -6.47 13.19 10.89
N ARG A 234 -6.03 14.42 10.62
CA ARG A 234 -6.93 15.56 10.35
C ARG A 234 -7.85 15.36 9.14
N LEU A 235 -7.40 14.60 8.14
CA LEU A 235 -8.18 14.36 6.92
C LEU A 235 -9.27 13.30 7.13
N MET A 236 -8.98 12.25 7.90
CA MET A 236 -9.81 11.03 7.91
C MET A 236 -10.50 10.72 9.25
N VAL A 237 -10.01 11.29 10.36
CA VAL A 237 -10.50 11.06 11.73
C VAL A 237 -11.03 12.38 12.29
#